data_AF-A0A8H3FZN5-F1
#
_entry.id   AF-A0A8H3FZN5-F1
#
_cell.length_a   1.000
_cell.length_b   1.000
_cell.length_c   1.000
_cell.angle_alpha   90.00
_cell.angle_beta   90.00
_cell.angle_gamma   90.00
#
_symmetry.space_group_name_H-M   'P 1'
#
loop_
_entity.id
_entity.type
_entity.pdbx_description
1 polymer ?
#
loop_
_entity_poly.entity_id
_entity_poly.type
_entity_poly.pdbx_seq_one_letter_code
_entity_poly.pdbx_strand_id
1 'polypeptide(L)'
;MAEAILTIVAFPVAVFTTLEAFQRCGEYIAKKVQSYKHAPKAAQNFQVFGTNLHQGLLKDNLEIAQWAFQANSNISSSSKKALESSLQSLKETLITADKLLDKFLKDDGSVHWRYRMLDPEQKFAACFKDLQSWQSVFVGIISILDKHRQVKTQRNLLTARKFVTKSRLHNSQDLQLDAPHLWLGLAQMTDSKQFRDASVAIEKREYSEFDDKVELGVITSDLAHALSDESRGIMKCLGYRETPRLELIFELPSGVDEIQTLCRLMLKDLAQGYAGRHSLDQRFRLARQLSEAVLSVHTKGLVHKNIRSNTVLIMREKPVDENSEGALGLGAPYLSNWSIVRGTADLSVSNPNDHWEEDIYRHQTCQGEGQYAKSSRYNMGHDIYSLGVCLLELGLWESFIVEREPTDGMQLQRCLSDTFAWKAIKLGYMEQTEIGSTKRVIQPRCVQVVMEALALELLPQRMGPTYANLVVSCLRCLEAGLGGIKDFGEVEVDEVGVNFNEVVVRTLSGLRV
;
A
#
# COMPACT_ATOMS: atom_id res chain seq x y z
N MET A 1 28.58 -19.85 -13.76
CA MET A 1 27.40 -20.64 -13.36
C MET A 1 27.44 -21.08 -11.90
N ALA A 2 28.56 -21.61 -11.39
CA ALA A 2 28.70 -22.00 -9.99
C ALA A 2 28.25 -20.90 -9.00
N GLU A 3 28.65 -19.64 -9.18
CA GLU A 3 28.19 -18.52 -8.33
C GLU A 3 26.67 -18.27 -8.41
N ALA A 4 26.09 -18.24 -9.61
CA ALA A 4 24.64 -18.05 -9.82
C ALA A 4 23.80 -19.21 -9.23
N ILE A 5 24.35 -20.42 -9.23
CA ILE A 5 23.72 -21.62 -8.67
C ILE A 5 23.90 -21.69 -7.16
N LEU A 6 25.04 -21.22 -6.64
CA LEU A 6 25.33 -21.08 -5.21
C LEU A 6 24.44 -20.01 -4.56
N THR A 7 24.04 -18.98 -5.31
CA THR A 7 23.06 -17.98 -4.85
C THR A 7 21.61 -18.49 -4.78
N ILE A 8 21.32 -19.66 -5.34
CA ILE A 8 20.01 -20.33 -5.14
C ILE A 8 20.02 -21.01 -3.77
N VAL A 9 19.79 -20.22 -2.72
CA VAL A 9 19.66 -20.67 -1.33
C VAL A 9 18.30 -21.34 -1.12
N ALA A 10 18.15 -22.17 -0.07
CA ALA A 10 16.89 -22.82 0.28
C ALA A 10 15.71 -21.83 0.36
N PHE A 11 14.61 -22.16 -0.33
CA PHE A 11 13.31 -21.46 -0.22
C PHE A 11 12.82 -21.60 1.23
N PRO A 12 12.54 -20.50 1.98
CA PRO A 12 11.72 -19.34 1.56
C PRO A 12 12.37 -17.94 1.75
N VAL A 13 13.66 -17.85 2.12
CA VAL A 13 14.26 -16.59 2.63
C VAL A 13 14.61 -15.57 1.53
N ALA A 14 14.77 -16.00 0.27
CA ALA A 14 15.27 -15.13 -0.81
C ALA A 14 14.66 -15.46 -2.19
N VAL A 15 13.32 -15.35 -2.32
CA VAL A 15 12.57 -15.71 -3.54
C VAL A 15 13.00 -14.89 -4.77
N PHE A 16 13.16 -13.58 -4.63
CA PHE A 16 13.56 -12.67 -5.73
C PHE A 16 14.93 -13.04 -6.31
N THR A 17 15.93 -13.20 -5.44
CA THR A 17 17.30 -13.53 -5.86
C THR A 17 17.37 -14.91 -6.49
N THR A 18 16.47 -15.82 -6.10
CA THR A 18 16.41 -17.18 -6.65
C THR A 18 15.85 -17.20 -8.07
N LEU A 19 14.82 -16.41 -8.36
CA LEU A 19 14.22 -16.36 -9.71
C LEU A 19 15.11 -15.60 -10.70
N GLU A 20 15.73 -14.50 -10.27
CA GLU A 20 16.77 -13.83 -11.06
C GLU A 20 17.96 -14.75 -11.34
N ALA A 21 18.33 -15.62 -10.39
CA ALA A 21 19.39 -16.60 -10.59
C ALA A 21 19.06 -17.61 -11.71
N PHE A 22 17.80 -18.06 -11.83
CA PHE A 22 17.38 -18.92 -12.94
C PHE A 22 17.48 -18.21 -14.29
N GLN A 23 17.07 -16.93 -14.37
CA GLN A 23 17.23 -16.12 -15.58
C GLN A 23 18.71 -15.99 -15.97
N ARG A 24 19.60 -15.66 -15.01
CA ARG A 24 21.06 -15.60 -15.25
C ARG A 24 21.65 -16.94 -15.68
N CYS A 25 21.16 -18.05 -15.13
CA CYS A 25 21.56 -19.39 -15.56
C CYS A 25 21.13 -19.67 -17.01
N GLY A 26 19.90 -19.29 -17.39
CA GLY A 26 19.42 -19.39 -18.76
C GLY A 26 20.27 -18.62 -19.75
N GLU A 27 20.58 -17.36 -19.42
CA GLU A 27 21.47 -16.51 -20.23
C GLU A 27 22.87 -17.11 -20.38
N TYR A 28 23.45 -17.62 -19.28
CA TYR A 28 24.77 -18.26 -19.30
C TYR A 28 24.79 -19.49 -20.23
N ILE A 29 23.82 -20.40 -20.11
CA ILE A 29 23.76 -21.61 -20.94
C ILE A 29 23.56 -21.25 -22.41
N ALA A 30 22.67 -20.29 -22.69
CA ALA A 30 22.43 -19.81 -24.04
C ALA A 30 23.72 -19.27 -24.68
N LYS A 31 24.43 -18.38 -23.99
CA LYS A 31 25.70 -17.82 -24.48
C LYS A 31 26.79 -18.88 -24.64
N LYS A 32 26.90 -19.81 -23.69
CA LYS A 32 27.90 -20.90 -23.72
C LYS A 32 27.70 -21.79 -24.94
N VAL A 33 26.47 -22.26 -25.17
CA VAL A 33 26.16 -23.12 -26.31
C VAL A 33 26.25 -22.37 -27.64
N GLN A 34 25.86 -21.09 -27.67
CA GLN A 34 26.01 -20.24 -28.86
C GLN A 34 27.47 -20.10 -29.29
N SER A 35 28.43 -20.14 -28.35
CA SER A 35 29.86 -20.06 -28.66
C SER A 35 30.42 -21.32 -29.34
N TYR A 36 29.72 -22.45 -29.25
CA TYR A 36 30.17 -23.74 -29.74
C TYR A 36 29.89 -23.93 -31.24
N LYS A 37 30.92 -23.75 -32.08
CA LYS A 37 30.83 -23.87 -33.55
C LYS A 37 30.55 -25.29 -34.02
N HIS A 38 30.98 -26.30 -33.25
CA HIS A 38 30.87 -27.71 -33.61
C HIS A 38 30.05 -28.54 -32.61
N ALA A 39 29.18 -27.88 -31.83
CA ALA A 39 28.33 -28.57 -30.86
C ALA A 39 27.43 -29.63 -31.51
N PRO A 40 27.32 -30.82 -30.90
CA PRO A 40 26.35 -31.82 -31.31
C PRO A 40 24.91 -31.27 -31.27
N LYS A 41 24.03 -31.81 -32.11
CA LYS A 41 22.67 -31.27 -32.29
C LYS A 41 21.88 -31.31 -30.99
N ALA A 42 22.00 -32.39 -30.21
CA ALA A 42 21.36 -32.48 -28.91
C ALA A 42 21.85 -31.41 -27.91
N ALA A 43 23.11 -30.98 -28.00
CA ALA A 43 23.66 -29.92 -27.15
C ALA A 43 23.15 -28.53 -27.55
N GLN A 44 22.88 -28.30 -28.85
CA GLN A 44 22.31 -27.03 -29.34
C GLN A 44 20.92 -26.73 -28.75
N ASN A 45 20.15 -27.77 -28.38
CA ASN A 45 18.83 -27.60 -27.77
C ASN A 45 18.88 -26.84 -26.44
N PHE A 46 19.98 -26.93 -25.68
CA PHE A 46 20.15 -26.17 -24.44
C PHE A 46 20.21 -24.66 -24.68
N GLN A 47 20.66 -24.21 -25.86
CA GLN A 47 20.62 -22.80 -26.23
C GLN A 47 19.18 -22.29 -26.29
N VAL A 48 18.31 -23.02 -27.00
CA VAL A 48 16.90 -22.64 -27.16
C VAL A 48 16.20 -22.58 -25.81
N PHE A 49 16.45 -23.58 -24.95
CA PHE A 49 15.90 -23.59 -23.59
C PHE A 49 16.43 -22.43 -22.74
N GLY A 50 17.74 -22.20 -22.76
CA GLY A 50 18.38 -21.09 -22.04
C GLY A 50 17.83 -19.71 -22.46
N THR A 51 17.65 -19.49 -23.75
CA THR A 51 17.04 -18.26 -24.28
C THR A 51 15.60 -18.11 -23.79
N ASN A 52 14.81 -19.18 -23.82
CA ASN A 52 13.43 -19.13 -23.34
C ASN A 52 13.35 -18.85 -21.83
N LEU A 53 14.28 -19.41 -21.04
CA LEU A 53 14.36 -19.21 -19.59
C LEU A 53 14.72 -17.78 -19.18
N HIS A 54 15.50 -17.07 -20.00
CA HIS A 54 15.98 -15.72 -19.69
C HIS A 54 15.16 -14.59 -20.33
N GLN A 55 14.60 -14.83 -21.52
CA GLN A 55 13.96 -13.80 -22.36
C GLN A 55 12.66 -14.27 -23.03
N GLY A 56 12.18 -15.49 -22.77
CA GLY A 56 10.98 -16.03 -23.40
C GLY A 56 9.89 -16.42 -22.39
N LEU A 57 8.97 -17.29 -22.84
CA LEU A 57 7.80 -17.69 -22.07
C LEU A 57 8.12 -18.27 -20.68
N LEU A 58 9.23 -18.99 -20.52
CA LEU A 58 9.64 -19.52 -19.22
C LEU A 58 10.04 -18.41 -18.25
N LYS A 59 10.55 -17.27 -18.74
CA LYS A 59 10.81 -16.08 -17.93
C LYS A 59 9.48 -15.52 -17.38
N ASP A 60 8.49 -15.31 -18.23
CA ASP A 60 7.17 -14.81 -17.84
C ASP A 60 6.49 -15.76 -16.84
N ASN A 61 6.65 -17.07 -17.05
CA ASN A 61 6.15 -18.09 -16.11
C ASN A 61 6.87 -18.05 -14.74
N LEU A 62 8.15 -17.72 -14.70
CA LEU A 62 8.88 -17.49 -13.44
C LEU A 62 8.38 -16.23 -12.72
N GLU A 63 7.97 -15.19 -13.44
CA GLU A 63 7.35 -14.00 -12.85
C GLU A 63 5.99 -14.33 -12.21
N ILE A 64 5.19 -15.22 -12.83
CA ILE A 64 3.95 -15.74 -12.20
C ILE A 64 4.26 -16.57 -10.95
N ALA A 65 5.33 -17.38 -10.99
CA ALA A 65 5.80 -18.12 -9.82
C ALA A 65 6.19 -17.18 -8.67
N GLN A 66 6.85 -16.07 -8.99
CA GLN A 66 7.25 -15.03 -8.03
C GLN A 66 6.04 -14.44 -7.29
N TRP A 67 5.03 -14.01 -8.05
CA TRP A 67 3.76 -13.52 -7.51
C TRP A 67 3.13 -14.54 -6.56
N ALA A 68 3.16 -15.83 -6.93
CA ALA A 68 2.54 -16.88 -6.13
C ALA A 68 3.21 -17.07 -4.75
N PHE A 69 4.51 -16.80 -4.63
CA PHE A 69 5.19 -16.83 -3.34
C PHE A 69 4.88 -15.60 -2.48
N GLN A 70 4.76 -14.43 -3.10
CA GLN A 70 4.49 -13.16 -2.43
C GLN A 70 3.04 -12.99 -1.98
N ALA A 71 2.10 -13.66 -2.63
CA ALA A 71 0.69 -13.56 -2.26
C ALA A 71 0.47 -14.03 -0.80
N ASN A 72 0.03 -13.09 0.05
CA ASN A 72 0.06 -13.22 1.50
C ASN A 72 -1.00 -14.14 2.13
N SER A 73 -1.99 -14.71 1.42
CA SER A 73 -2.93 -15.63 2.10
C SER A 73 -3.79 -16.59 1.27
N ASN A 74 -3.79 -16.57 -0.07
CA ASN A 74 -4.81 -17.33 -0.83
C ASN A 74 -4.29 -18.37 -1.83
N ILE A 75 -3.00 -18.74 -1.76
CA ILE A 75 -2.46 -19.85 -2.57
C ILE A 75 -2.25 -21.06 -1.65
N SER A 76 -2.83 -22.19 -2.04
CA SER A 76 -2.79 -23.40 -1.22
C SER A 76 -1.35 -23.81 -0.89
N SER A 77 -1.13 -24.28 0.34
CA SER A 77 0.18 -24.79 0.76
C SER A 77 0.68 -25.93 -0.14
N SER A 78 -0.23 -26.72 -0.71
CA SER A 78 0.06 -27.72 -1.73
C SER A 78 0.60 -27.12 -3.03
N SER A 79 0.03 -26.01 -3.51
CA SER A 79 0.50 -25.32 -4.73
C SER A 79 1.88 -24.71 -4.52
N LYS A 80 2.13 -24.09 -3.35
CA LYS A 80 3.46 -23.55 -3.01
C LYS A 80 4.51 -24.66 -2.94
N LYS A 81 4.23 -25.78 -2.27
CA LYS A 81 5.13 -26.95 -2.21
C LYS A 81 5.40 -27.58 -3.59
N ALA A 82 4.39 -27.67 -4.45
CA ALA A 82 4.55 -28.18 -5.80
C ALA A 82 5.45 -27.28 -6.65
N LEU A 83 5.28 -25.95 -6.53
CA LEU A 83 6.12 -24.96 -7.19
C LEU A 83 7.57 -25.02 -6.70
N GLU A 84 7.79 -25.08 -5.38
CA GLU A 84 9.13 -25.25 -4.79
C GLU A 84 9.82 -26.52 -5.30
N SER A 85 9.11 -27.65 -5.30
CA SER A 85 9.63 -28.93 -5.80
C SER A 85 10.00 -28.85 -7.28
N SER A 86 9.17 -28.18 -8.09
CA SER A 86 9.45 -27.95 -9.51
C SER A 86 10.69 -27.08 -9.73
N LEU A 87 10.85 -25.99 -8.98
CA LEU A 87 12.02 -25.12 -9.10
C LEU A 87 13.31 -25.82 -8.62
N GLN A 88 13.24 -26.65 -7.58
CA GLN A 88 14.36 -27.48 -7.15
C GLN A 88 14.77 -28.47 -8.25
N SER A 89 13.81 -29.11 -8.92
CA SER A 89 14.08 -29.99 -10.06
C SER A 89 14.71 -29.25 -11.26
N LEU A 90 14.29 -28.01 -11.53
CA LEU A 90 14.94 -27.16 -12.54
C LEU A 90 16.41 -26.94 -12.19
N LYS A 91 16.70 -26.54 -10.94
CA LYS A 91 18.05 -26.29 -10.46
C LYS A 91 18.96 -27.51 -10.68
N GLU A 92 18.50 -28.69 -10.27
CA GLU A 92 19.27 -29.94 -10.40
C GLU A 92 19.53 -30.32 -11.87
N THR A 93 18.53 -30.14 -12.73
CA THR A 93 18.65 -30.43 -14.15
C THR A 93 19.58 -29.44 -14.86
N LEU A 94 19.52 -28.15 -14.52
CA LEU A 94 20.44 -27.13 -15.06
C LEU A 94 21.90 -27.37 -14.64
N ILE A 95 22.13 -27.76 -13.38
CA ILE A 95 23.46 -28.18 -12.90
C ILE A 95 23.97 -29.37 -13.73
N THR A 96 23.10 -30.33 -14.00
CA THR A 96 23.44 -31.52 -14.78
C THR A 96 23.79 -31.15 -16.22
N ALA A 97 23.00 -30.27 -16.85
CA ALA A 97 23.28 -29.79 -18.19
C ALA A 97 24.65 -29.12 -18.29
N ASP A 98 25.01 -28.24 -17.34
CA ASP A 98 26.32 -27.58 -17.31
C ASP A 98 27.47 -28.56 -17.18
N LYS A 99 27.36 -29.51 -16.23
CA LYS A 99 28.36 -30.56 -16.03
C LYS A 99 28.55 -31.44 -17.25
N LEU A 100 27.47 -31.72 -18.00
CA LEU A 100 27.57 -32.47 -19.25
C LEU A 100 28.27 -31.66 -20.33
N LEU A 101 27.92 -30.38 -20.49
CA LEU A 101 28.57 -29.50 -21.46
C LEU A 101 30.08 -29.39 -21.18
N ASP A 102 30.47 -29.15 -19.93
CA ASP A 102 31.89 -29.05 -19.51
C ASP A 102 32.65 -30.37 -19.62
N LYS A 103 31.99 -31.49 -19.32
CA LYS A 103 32.65 -32.80 -19.35
C LYS A 103 32.91 -33.26 -20.78
N PHE A 104 31.96 -33.07 -21.68
CA PHE A 104 31.97 -33.72 -22.99
C PHE A 104 32.43 -32.81 -24.13
N LEU A 105 32.32 -31.49 -24.01
CA LEU A 105 32.67 -30.54 -25.07
C LEU A 105 33.94 -29.75 -24.72
N LYS A 106 34.72 -29.41 -25.74
CA LYS A 106 35.80 -28.43 -25.65
C LYS A 106 35.25 -27.01 -25.90
N ASP A 107 36.11 -26.00 -25.77
CA ASP A 107 35.77 -24.60 -26.02
C ASP A 107 35.25 -24.32 -27.45
N ASP A 108 35.65 -25.12 -28.44
CA ASP A 108 35.16 -25.03 -29.83
C ASP A 108 33.81 -25.76 -30.06
N GLY A 109 33.28 -26.42 -29.02
CA GLY A 109 32.08 -27.24 -29.09
C GLY A 109 32.29 -28.68 -29.54
N SER A 110 33.52 -29.06 -29.92
CA SER A 110 33.80 -30.42 -30.37
C SER A 110 33.81 -31.41 -29.21
N VAL A 111 33.32 -32.63 -29.46
CA VAL A 111 33.34 -33.70 -28.45
C VAL A 111 34.78 -34.05 -28.09
N HIS A 112 35.09 -34.07 -26.80
CA HIS A 112 36.39 -34.46 -26.30
C HIS A 112 36.66 -35.94 -26.63
N TRP A 113 37.80 -36.22 -27.29
CA TRP A 113 38.12 -37.54 -27.85
C TRP A 113 38.02 -38.69 -26.83
N ARG A 114 38.43 -38.44 -25.57
CA ARG A 114 38.35 -39.41 -24.45
C ARG A 114 36.94 -39.91 -24.15
N TYR A 115 35.91 -39.16 -24.53
CA TYR A 115 34.53 -39.46 -24.18
C TYR A 115 33.65 -39.82 -25.38
N ARG A 116 34.25 -39.95 -26.57
CA ARG A 116 33.53 -40.30 -27.81
C ARG A 116 32.80 -41.65 -27.71
N MET A 117 33.34 -42.60 -26.94
CA MET A 117 32.73 -43.93 -26.72
C MET A 117 31.61 -43.94 -25.66
N LEU A 118 31.37 -42.82 -24.97
CA LEU A 118 30.36 -42.72 -23.89
C LEU A 118 29.02 -42.14 -24.36
N ASP A 119 28.79 -42.16 -25.66
CA ASP A 119 27.61 -41.61 -26.36
C ASP A 119 27.12 -40.25 -25.81
N PRO A 120 27.90 -39.16 -26.03
CA PRO A 120 27.54 -37.84 -25.53
C PRO A 120 26.20 -37.33 -26.08
N GLU A 121 25.86 -37.69 -27.33
CA GLU A 121 24.61 -37.27 -27.98
C GLU A 121 23.40 -37.81 -27.21
N GLN A 122 23.42 -39.10 -26.85
CA GLN A 122 22.37 -39.70 -26.05
C GLN A 122 22.26 -39.06 -24.65
N LYS A 123 23.39 -38.71 -24.03
CA LYS A 123 23.40 -38.06 -22.70
C LYS A 123 22.83 -36.65 -22.73
N PHE A 124 23.17 -35.86 -23.75
CA PHE A 124 22.58 -34.54 -23.94
C PHE A 124 21.08 -34.66 -24.24
N ALA A 125 20.67 -35.60 -25.10
CA ALA A 125 19.27 -35.83 -25.42
C ALA A 125 18.45 -36.27 -24.19
N ALA A 126 19.01 -37.13 -23.33
CA ALA A 126 18.36 -37.54 -22.09
C ALA A 126 18.16 -36.36 -21.13
N CYS A 127 19.21 -35.57 -20.87
CA CYS A 127 19.11 -34.40 -20.00
C CYS A 127 18.15 -33.33 -20.57
N PHE A 128 18.14 -33.14 -21.88
CA PHE A 128 17.18 -32.23 -22.52
C PHE A 128 15.74 -32.75 -22.39
N LYS A 129 15.52 -34.06 -22.50
CA LYS A 129 14.21 -34.68 -22.25
C LYS A 129 13.75 -34.45 -20.80
N ASP A 130 14.66 -34.46 -19.84
CA ASP A 130 14.34 -34.12 -18.44
C ASP A 130 13.90 -32.66 -18.31
N LEU A 131 14.58 -31.71 -18.98
CA LEU A 131 14.15 -30.31 -19.04
C LEU A 131 12.78 -30.13 -19.70
N GLN A 132 12.49 -30.86 -20.77
CA GLN A 132 11.17 -30.83 -21.41
C GLN A 132 10.07 -31.39 -20.49
N SER A 133 10.36 -32.48 -19.81
CA SER A 133 9.43 -33.10 -18.84
C SER A 133 9.15 -32.14 -17.68
N TRP A 134 10.20 -31.51 -17.16
CA TRP A 134 10.08 -30.44 -16.18
C TRP A 134 9.22 -29.28 -16.69
N GLN A 135 9.48 -28.80 -17.90
CA GLN A 135 8.74 -27.68 -18.48
C GLN A 135 7.24 -27.98 -18.58
N SER A 136 6.85 -29.20 -18.99
CA SER A 136 5.44 -29.59 -19.02
C SER A 136 4.79 -29.54 -17.63
N VAL A 137 5.47 -30.04 -16.60
CA VAL A 137 4.98 -29.98 -15.21
C VAL A 137 4.87 -28.54 -14.73
N PHE A 138 5.91 -27.74 -14.95
CA PHE A 138 5.97 -26.35 -14.53
C PHE A 138 4.87 -25.51 -15.19
N VAL A 139 4.70 -25.61 -16.51
CA VAL A 139 3.63 -24.92 -17.24
C VAL A 139 2.24 -25.33 -16.73
N GLY A 140 2.04 -26.59 -16.36
CA GLY A 140 0.80 -27.05 -15.73
C GLY A 140 0.52 -26.34 -14.39
N ILE A 141 1.52 -26.25 -13.51
CA ILE A 141 1.41 -25.53 -12.23
C ILE A 141 1.12 -24.05 -12.47
N ILE A 142 1.88 -23.41 -13.38
CA ILE A 142 1.71 -22.00 -13.71
C ILE A 142 0.33 -21.71 -14.32
N SER A 143 -0.20 -22.59 -15.18
CA SER A 143 -1.54 -22.42 -15.74
C SER A 143 -2.62 -22.40 -14.66
N ILE A 144 -2.48 -23.21 -13.61
CA ILE A 144 -3.41 -23.20 -12.47
C ILE A 144 -3.27 -21.89 -11.68
N LEU A 145 -2.03 -21.48 -11.39
CA LEU A 145 -1.75 -20.24 -10.67
C LEU A 145 -2.23 -19.00 -11.43
N ASP A 146 -2.01 -18.96 -12.75
CA ASP A 146 -2.46 -17.87 -13.61
C ASP A 146 -3.99 -17.82 -13.71
N LYS A 147 -4.67 -18.97 -13.80
CA LYS A 147 -6.13 -19.02 -13.69
C LYS A 147 -6.62 -18.46 -12.36
N HIS A 148 -5.97 -18.81 -11.25
CA HIS A 148 -6.29 -18.22 -9.95
C HIS A 148 -6.05 -16.70 -9.92
N ARG A 149 -4.94 -16.23 -10.49
CA ARG A 149 -4.60 -14.80 -10.65
C ARG A 149 -5.68 -14.07 -11.44
N GLN A 150 -6.10 -14.62 -12.58
CA GLN A 150 -7.14 -14.05 -13.44
C GLN A 150 -8.53 -14.06 -12.79
N VAL A 151 -8.91 -15.13 -12.10
CA VAL A 151 -10.20 -15.17 -11.38
C VAL A 151 -10.23 -14.10 -10.29
N LYS A 152 -9.12 -13.90 -9.58
CA LYS A 152 -9.00 -12.81 -8.60
C LYS A 152 -9.13 -11.43 -9.27
N THR A 153 -8.44 -11.15 -10.37
CA THR A 153 -8.58 -9.85 -11.07
C THR A 153 -9.95 -9.63 -11.73
N GLN A 154 -10.83 -10.64 -11.77
CA GLN A 154 -12.23 -10.48 -12.19
C GLN A 154 -13.19 -10.31 -11.00
N ARG A 155 -12.75 -10.66 -9.78
CA ARG A 155 -13.52 -10.46 -8.57
C ARG A 155 -13.66 -8.96 -8.30
N ASN A 156 -14.89 -8.51 -8.05
CA ASN A 156 -15.22 -7.10 -7.79
C ASN A 156 -14.87 -6.13 -8.95
N LEU A 157 -14.54 -6.65 -10.14
CA LEU A 157 -14.34 -5.82 -11.33
C LEU A 157 -15.71 -5.33 -11.86
N LEU A 158 -15.85 -4.01 -11.91
CA LEU A 158 -17.01 -3.31 -12.43
C LEU A 158 -16.80 -2.97 -13.91
N THR A 159 -17.32 -3.84 -14.78
CA THR A 159 -17.34 -3.59 -16.22
C THR A 159 -18.33 -2.48 -16.57
N ALA A 160 -18.21 -1.88 -17.76
CA ALA A 160 -19.15 -0.88 -18.26
C ALA A 160 -20.62 -1.37 -18.33
N ARG A 161 -20.86 -2.68 -18.26
CA ARG A 161 -22.21 -3.27 -18.18
C ARG A 161 -22.76 -3.28 -16.75
N LYS A 162 -21.88 -3.39 -15.74
CA LYS A 162 -22.23 -3.48 -14.33
C LYS A 162 -22.31 -2.13 -13.63
N PHE A 163 -21.60 -1.12 -14.14
CA PHE A 163 -21.52 0.19 -13.51
C PHE A 163 -21.39 1.32 -14.54
N VAL A 164 -22.23 2.35 -14.40
CA VAL A 164 -22.21 3.55 -15.23
C VAL A 164 -22.37 4.79 -14.36
N THR A 165 -21.44 5.73 -14.47
CA THR A 165 -21.57 7.05 -13.82
C THR A 165 -22.56 7.92 -14.59
N LYS A 166 -23.51 8.54 -13.88
CA LYS A 166 -24.58 9.37 -14.47
C LYS A 166 -24.25 10.86 -14.42
N SER A 167 -24.05 11.39 -13.22
CA SER A 167 -23.83 12.82 -12.99
C SER A 167 -22.99 13.05 -11.73
N ARG A 168 -22.42 14.25 -11.62
CA ARG A 168 -21.73 14.70 -10.40
C ARG A 168 -22.75 15.23 -9.39
N LEU A 169 -22.45 15.10 -8.09
CA LEU A 169 -23.25 15.70 -7.03
C LEU A 169 -23.09 17.24 -7.03
N HIS A 170 -24.20 17.97 -6.94
CA HIS A 170 -24.21 19.43 -7.08
C HIS A 170 -23.38 20.19 -6.02
N ASN A 171 -23.24 19.64 -4.81
CA ASN A 171 -22.51 20.26 -3.70
C ASN A 171 -21.05 19.80 -3.56
N SER A 172 -20.47 19.14 -4.58
CA SER A 172 -19.12 18.53 -4.46
C SER A 172 -17.97 19.42 -4.96
N GLN A 173 -18.23 20.69 -5.33
CA GLN A 173 -17.22 21.55 -5.96
C GLN A 173 -16.10 21.94 -4.99
N ASP A 174 -16.45 22.32 -3.75
CA ASP A 174 -15.46 22.68 -2.73
C ASP A 174 -14.56 21.50 -2.36
N LEU A 175 -15.14 20.31 -2.22
CA LEU A 175 -14.38 19.09 -1.92
C LEU A 175 -13.38 18.72 -3.04
N GLN A 176 -13.63 19.15 -4.28
CA GLN A 176 -12.73 18.90 -5.40
C GLN A 176 -11.36 19.57 -5.24
N LEU A 177 -11.33 20.74 -4.60
CA LEU A 177 -10.11 21.51 -4.38
C LEU A 177 -9.22 20.83 -3.32
N ASP A 178 -9.84 20.21 -2.33
CA ASP A 178 -9.15 19.55 -1.21
C ASP A 178 -8.77 18.11 -1.51
N ALA A 179 -9.63 17.40 -2.24
CA ALA A 179 -9.48 15.99 -2.58
C ALA A 179 -9.62 15.77 -4.10
N PRO A 180 -8.63 16.19 -4.92
CA PRO A 180 -8.71 16.09 -6.39
C PRO A 180 -8.76 14.64 -6.90
N HIS A 181 -8.26 13.70 -6.09
CA HIS A 181 -8.30 12.26 -6.35
C HIS A 181 -9.71 11.67 -6.15
N LEU A 182 -10.62 12.38 -5.50
CA LEU A 182 -11.96 11.93 -5.17
C LEU A 182 -12.98 12.56 -6.13
N TRP A 183 -13.86 11.73 -6.67
CA TRP A 183 -15.00 12.16 -7.46
C TRP A 183 -16.29 11.67 -6.81
N LEU A 184 -17.23 12.59 -6.56
CA LEU A 184 -18.54 12.26 -6.00
C LEU A 184 -19.63 12.39 -7.05
N GLY A 185 -20.56 11.44 -7.09
CA GLY A 185 -21.64 11.49 -8.07
C GLY A 185 -22.70 10.42 -7.90
N LEU A 186 -23.65 10.44 -8.83
CA LEU A 186 -24.65 9.39 -8.99
C LEU A 186 -24.17 8.39 -10.02
N ALA A 187 -24.41 7.12 -9.74
CA ALA A 187 -24.13 6.04 -10.66
C ALA A 187 -25.28 5.03 -10.68
N GLN A 188 -25.33 4.26 -11.76
CA GLN A 188 -26.23 3.13 -11.91
C GLN A 188 -25.43 1.85 -11.89
N MET A 189 -25.83 0.95 -11.01
CA MET A 189 -25.34 -0.42 -10.89
C MET A 189 -26.33 -1.37 -11.57
N THR A 190 -25.81 -2.41 -12.21
CA THR A 190 -26.60 -3.52 -12.73
C THR A 190 -26.25 -4.79 -11.98
N ASP A 191 -27.18 -5.32 -11.19
CA ASP A 191 -27.05 -6.62 -10.53
C ASP A 191 -28.20 -7.52 -10.99
N SER A 192 -27.88 -8.74 -11.44
CA SER A 192 -28.89 -9.78 -11.71
C SER A 192 -30.06 -9.34 -12.60
N LYS A 193 -29.79 -8.45 -13.57
CA LYS A 193 -30.75 -7.80 -14.51
C LYS A 193 -31.65 -6.72 -13.91
N GLN A 194 -31.41 -6.28 -12.68
CA GLN A 194 -32.05 -5.12 -12.06
C GLN A 194 -31.10 -3.94 -12.03
N PHE A 195 -31.65 -2.74 -12.23
CA PHE A 195 -30.91 -1.49 -12.13
C PHE A 195 -31.09 -0.88 -10.74
N ARG A 196 -29.99 -0.42 -10.15
CA ARG A 196 -29.97 0.27 -8.86
C ARG A 196 -29.19 1.57 -9.01
N ASP A 197 -29.80 2.69 -8.66
CA ASP A 197 -29.09 3.95 -8.57
C ASP A 197 -28.43 4.07 -7.19
N ALA A 198 -27.20 4.60 -7.15
CA ALA A 198 -26.42 4.77 -5.93
C ALA A 198 -25.64 6.08 -5.99
N SER A 199 -25.56 6.76 -4.84
CA SER A 199 -24.58 7.83 -4.62
C SER A 199 -23.23 7.18 -4.36
N VAL A 200 -22.20 7.61 -5.09
CA VAL A 200 -20.89 6.98 -5.07
C VAL A 200 -19.76 7.98 -4.87
N ALA A 201 -18.72 7.50 -4.21
CA ALA A 201 -17.40 8.12 -4.15
C ALA A 201 -16.43 7.28 -4.99
N ILE A 202 -15.72 7.92 -5.91
CA ILE A 202 -14.78 7.27 -6.82
C ILE A 202 -13.40 7.81 -6.54
N GLU A 203 -12.52 6.95 -6.05
CA GLU A 203 -11.11 7.27 -5.85
C GLU A 203 -10.33 6.92 -7.10
N LYS A 204 -9.75 7.94 -7.75
CA LYS A 204 -8.93 7.79 -8.94
C LYS A 204 -7.46 7.65 -8.57
N ARG A 205 -6.80 6.67 -9.18
CA ARG A 205 -5.37 6.39 -8.98
C ARG A 205 -4.60 6.55 -10.27
N GLU A 206 -3.56 7.37 -10.20
CA GLU A 206 -2.50 7.37 -11.20
C GLU A 206 -1.55 6.23 -10.86
N TYR A 207 -1.21 5.40 -11.85
CA TYR A 207 -0.20 4.36 -11.74
C TYR A 207 0.90 4.65 -12.76
N SER A 208 2.11 4.24 -12.42
CA SER A 208 3.28 4.40 -13.28
C SER A 208 3.16 3.48 -14.50
N GLU A 209 3.72 3.90 -15.65
CA GLU A 209 3.83 3.00 -16.82
C GLU A 209 4.67 1.76 -16.52
N PHE A 210 5.47 1.79 -15.45
CA PHE A 210 6.34 0.71 -15.01
C PHE A 210 5.67 -0.28 -14.04
N ASP A 211 4.43 -0.03 -13.60
CA ASP A 211 3.74 -0.92 -12.66
C ASP A 211 3.18 -2.17 -13.36
N ASP A 212 3.33 -3.35 -12.75
CA ASP A 212 2.68 -4.58 -13.22
C ASP A 212 1.15 -4.45 -13.00
N LYS A 213 0.42 -4.20 -14.09
CA LYS A 213 -1.04 -4.07 -14.09
C LYS A 213 -1.76 -5.28 -13.50
N VAL A 214 -1.22 -6.47 -13.69
CA VAL A 214 -1.88 -7.69 -13.21
C VAL A 214 -1.63 -7.86 -11.71
N GLU A 215 -0.43 -7.52 -11.22
CA GLU A 215 -0.19 -7.41 -9.77
C GLU A 215 -1.11 -6.37 -9.12
N LEU A 216 -1.18 -5.16 -9.69
CA LEU A 216 -2.08 -4.10 -9.25
C LEU A 216 -3.53 -4.56 -9.24
N GLY A 217 -4.00 -5.25 -10.29
CA GLY A 217 -5.35 -5.78 -10.36
C GLY A 217 -5.67 -6.78 -9.24
N VAL A 218 -4.71 -7.65 -8.87
CA VAL A 218 -4.89 -8.61 -7.77
C VAL A 218 -5.02 -7.89 -6.44
N ILE A 219 -4.11 -6.95 -6.16
CA ILE A 219 -4.09 -6.20 -4.91
C ILE A 219 -5.35 -5.35 -4.78
N THR A 220 -5.77 -4.69 -5.87
CA THR A 220 -7.00 -3.90 -5.93
C THR A 220 -8.21 -4.77 -5.63
N SER A 221 -8.27 -5.97 -6.21
CA SER A 221 -9.36 -6.90 -5.97
C SER A 221 -9.41 -7.39 -4.52
N ASP A 222 -8.26 -7.75 -3.94
CA ASP A 222 -8.17 -8.18 -2.55
C ASP A 222 -8.59 -7.04 -1.61
N LEU A 223 -8.17 -5.79 -1.87
CA LEU A 223 -8.62 -4.62 -1.12
C LEU A 223 -10.12 -4.37 -1.28
N ALA A 224 -10.63 -4.33 -2.51
CA ALA A 224 -12.05 -4.13 -2.79
C ALA A 224 -12.91 -5.20 -2.11
N HIS A 225 -12.41 -6.44 -2.01
CA HIS A 225 -13.08 -7.48 -1.26
C HIS A 225 -13.03 -7.27 0.25
N ALA A 226 -11.87 -6.92 0.82
CA ALA A 226 -11.77 -6.65 2.26
C ALA A 226 -12.69 -5.49 2.70
N LEU A 227 -12.93 -4.54 1.80
CA LEU A 227 -13.79 -3.36 2.00
C LEU A 227 -15.22 -3.54 1.47
N SER A 228 -15.63 -4.75 1.03
CA SER A 228 -16.97 -4.96 0.45
C SER A 228 -18.10 -4.87 1.47
N ASP A 229 -17.76 -5.04 2.75
CA ASP A 229 -18.70 -4.98 3.86
C ASP A 229 -18.65 -3.60 4.50
N GLU A 230 -19.84 -3.04 4.73
CA GLU A 230 -19.98 -1.78 5.45
C GLU A 230 -19.44 -1.94 6.88
N SER A 231 -18.56 -1.01 7.27
CA SER A 231 -17.97 -0.98 8.61
C SER A 231 -17.88 0.47 9.07
N ARG A 232 -17.86 0.70 10.38
CA ARG A 232 -17.87 2.06 10.92
C ARG A 232 -16.67 2.84 10.39
N GLY A 233 -16.95 3.98 9.77
CA GLY A 233 -15.94 4.87 9.19
C GLY A 233 -15.20 4.32 7.97
N ILE A 234 -15.72 3.27 7.32
CA ILE A 234 -15.23 2.73 6.07
C ILE A 234 -16.40 2.66 5.10
N MET A 235 -16.32 3.38 3.98
CA MET A 235 -17.35 3.29 2.95
C MET A 235 -17.35 1.89 2.31
N LYS A 236 -18.54 1.39 1.99
CA LYS A 236 -18.69 0.08 1.34
C LYS A 236 -18.11 0.13 -0.06
N CYS A 237 -17.08 -0.67 -0.33
CA CYS A 237 -16.51 -0.79 -1.67
C CYS A 237 -17.44 -1.63 -2.56
N LEU A 238 -17.94 -1.02 -3.63
CA LEU A 238 -18.75 -1.69 -4.65
C LEU A 238 -17.88 -2.50 -5.63
N GLY A 239 -16.61 -2.12 -5.75
CA GLY A 239 -15.64 -2.76 -6.62
C GLY A 239 -14.67 -1.77 -7.21
N TYR A 240 -14.00 -2.17 -8.28
CA TYR A 240 -13.03 -1.33 -8.98
C TYR A 240 -13.21 -1.38 -10.49
N ARG A 241 -12.67 -0.38 -11.19
CA ARG A 241 -12.64 -0.36 -12.65
C ARG A 241 -11.26 -0.03 -13.18
N GLU A 242 -11.00 -0.55 -14.38
CA GLU A 242 -9.88 -0.18 -15.21
C GLU A 242 -10.40 0.75 -16.32
N THR A 243 -10.29 2.06 -16.09
CA THR A 243 -10.34 3.09 -17.15
C THR A 243 -8.89 3.56 -17.36
N PRO A 244 -8.48 4.62 -18.11
CA PRO A 244 -7.02 4.83 -18.31
C PRO A 244 -6.25 5.03 -16.97
N ARG A 245 -7.00 5.21 -15.87
CA ARG A 245 -6.61 5.13 -14.47
C ARG A 245 -7.44 4.07 -13.74
N LEU A 246 -6.84 3.51 -12.69
CA LEU A 246 -7.50 2.57 -11.79
C LEU A 246 -8.42 3.35 -10.86
N GLU A 247 -9.65 2.87 -10.69
CA GLU A 247 -10.63 3.52 -9.84
C GLU A 247 -11.22 2.54 -8.82
N LEU A 248 -11.25 2.92 -7.56
CA LEU A 248 -12.05 2.25 -6.52
C LEU A 248 -13.39 2.97 -6.41
N ILE A 249 -14.47 2.19 -6.39
CA ILE A 249 -15.84 2.71 -6.32
C ILE A 249 -16.40 2.34 -4.95
N PHE A 250 -16.81 3.36 -4.21
CA PHE A 250 -17.43 3.25 -2.90
C PHE A 250 -18.87 3.75 -2.95
N GLU A 251 -19.75 3.08 -2.22
CA GLU A 251 -21.11 3.53 -1.95
C GLU A 251 -21.10 4.56 -0.82
N LEU A 252 -21.72 5.72 -1.06
CA LEU A 252 -21.93 6.71 -0.02
C LEU A 252 -23.07 6.26 0.91
N PRO A 253 -22.96 6.49 2.23
CA PRO A 253 -24.06 6.23 3.15
C PRO A 253 -25.35 6.95 2.74
N SER A 254 -26.50 6.33 3.02
CA SER A 254 -27.79 6.92 2.69
C SER A 254 -28.07 8.15 3.56
N GLY A 255 -28.69 9.18 2.99
CA GLY A 255 -29.09 10.38 3.75
C GLY A 255 -28.00 11.43 3.97
N VAL A 256 -26.79 11.23 3.43
CA VAL A 256 -25.70 12.21 3.48
C VAL A 256 -26.07 13.46 2.67
N ASP A 257 -25.96 14.62 3.31
CA ASP A 257 -26.24 15.93 2.72
C ASP A 257 -24.96 16.73 2.45
N GLU A 258 -24.04 16.69 3.41
CA GLU A 258 -22.80 17.45 3.37
C GLU A 258 -21.60 16.52 3.55
N ILE A 259 -20.59 16.72 2.70
CA ILE A 259 -19.33 15.98 2.72
C ILE A 259 -18.20 17.00 2.59
N GLN A 260 -17.27 16.98 3.56
CA GLN A 260 -16.04 17.77 3.52
C GLN A 260 -14.89 17.01 4.17
N THR A 261 -13.65 17.42 3.95
CA THR A 261 -12.52 16.84 4.70
C THR A 261 -12.52 17.38 6.13
N LEU A 262 -11.95 16.63 7.07
CA LEU A 262 -11.77 17.08 8.45
C LEU A 262 -10.91 18.36 8.51
N CYS A 263 -9.88 18.46 7.65
CA CYS A 263 -9.10 19.66 7.48
C CYS A 263 -9.98 20.87 7.11
N ARG A 264 -10.82 20.73 6.07
CA ARG A 264 -11.70 21.82 5.62
C ARG A 264 -12.72 22.22 6.68
N LEU A 265 -13.27 21.26 7.43
CA LEU A 265 -14.16 21.54 8.56
C LEU A 265 -13.47 22.44 9.60
N MET A 266 -12.27 22.08 10.05
CA MET A 266 -11.52 22.88 11.04
C MET A 266 -11.19 24.28 10.50
N LEU A 267 -10.76 24.39 9.24
CA LEU A 267 -10.44 25.67 8.61
C LEU A 267 -11.67 26.59 8.50
N LYS A 268 -12.82 26.06 8.07
CA LYS A 268 -14.08 26.82 7.98
C LYS A 268 -14.53 27.31 9.37
N ASP A 269 -14.49 26.42 10.36
CA ASP A 269 -14.88 26.76 11.73
C ASP A 269 -13.95 27.83 12.33
N LEU A 270 -12.65 27.73 12.10
CA LEU A 270 -11.69 28.71 12.59
C LEU A 270 -11.93 30.09 11.97
N ALA A 271 -12.10 30.15 10.64
CA ALA A 271 -12.37 31.39 9.92
C ALA A 271 -13.67 32.09 10.37
N GLN A 272 -14.66 31.31 10.80
CA GLN A 272 -15.95 31.81 11.27
C GLN A 272 -16.00 32.03 12.81
N GLY A 273 -14.91 31.79 13.54
CA GLY A 273 -14.85 31.95 14.99
C GLY A 273 -15.59 30.86 15.78
N TYR A 274 -15.82 29.69 15.17
CA TYR A 274 -16.47 28.52 15.77
C TYR A 274 -15.50 27.55 16.48
N ALA A 275 -14.19 27.76 16.41
CA ALA A 275 -13.18 26.85 16.96
C ALA A 275 -13.29 26.57 18.48
N GLY A 276 -14.05 27.39 19.23
CA GLY A 276 -14.38 27.17 20.65
C GLY A 276 -15.85 26.79 20.92
N ARG A 277 -16.70 26.67 19.90
CA ARG A 277 -18.15 26.47 20.07
C ARG A 277 -18.58 25.01 20.09
N HIS A 278 -17.75 24.09 19.60
CA HIS A 278 -18.03 22.66 19.72
C HIS A 278 -17.73 22.15 21.12
N SER A 279 -18.74 21.55 21.75
CA SER A 279 -18.63 20.92 23.06
C SER A 279 -17.53 19.85 23.06
N LEU A 280 -16.92 19.63 24.23
CA LEU A 280 -15.91 18.57 24.38
C LEU A 280 -16.49 17.18 24.06
N ASP A 281 -17.76 16.94 24.39
CA ASP A 281 -18.45 15.68 24.03
C ASP A 281 -18.51 15.45 22.53
N GLN A 282 -18.76 16.49 21.73
CA GLN A 282 -18.74 16.38 20.26
C GLN A 282 -17.34 16.05 19.76
N ARG A 283 -16.29 16.68 20.31
CA ARG A 283 -14.89 16.40 19.92
C ARG A 283 -14.45 14.99 20.31
N PHE A 284 -14.76 14.55 21.54
CA PHE A 284 -14.48 13.19 21.99
C PHE A 284 -15.20 12.14 21.14
N ARG A 285 -16.46 12.41 20.76
CA ARG A 285 -17.22 11.53 19.88
C ARG A 285 -16.55 11.39 18.51
N LEU A 286 -16.13 12.50 17.90
CA LEU A 286 -15.47 12.48 16.60
C LEU A 286 -14.11 11.77 16.65
N ALA A 287 -13.30 12.05 17.68
CA ALA A 287 -12.04 11.35 17.95
C ALA A 287 -12.23 9.83 18.12
N ARG A 288 -13.27 9.42 18.87
CA ARG A 288 -13.62 8.02 19.08
C ARG A 288 -14.01 7.35 17.77
N GLN A 289 -14.90 7.97 16.99
CA GLN A 289 -15.35 7.41 15.71
C GLN A 289 -14.20 7.27 14.71
N LEU A 290 -13.28 8.23 14.67
CA LEU A 290 -12.08 8.11 13.83
C LEU A 290 -11.19 6.94 14.28
N SER A 291 -11.01 6.76 15.59
CA SER A 291 -10.26 5.63 16.14
C SER A 291 -10.94 4.28 15.86
N GLU A 292 -12.27 4.21 15.96
CA GLU A 292 -13.09 3.04 15.57
C GLU A 292 -12.93 2.70 14.07
N ALA A 293 -12.82 3.72 13.21
CA ALA A 293 -12.58 3.52 11.78
C ALA A 293 -11.21 2.87 11.54
N VAL A 294 -10.16 3.38 12.19
CA VAL A 294 -8.80 2.80 12.09
C VAL A 294 -8.77 1.38 12.65
N LEU A 295 -9.47 1.11 13.76
CA LEU A 295 -9.58 -0.23 14.33
C LEU A 295 -10.29 -1.19 13.36
N SER A 296 -11.32 -0.71 12.66
CA SER A 296 -12.01 -1.49 11.62
C SER A 296 -11.07 -1.85 10.46
N VAL A 297 -10.12 -0.98 10.11
CA VAL A 297 -9.06 -1.31 9.12
C VAL A 297 -8.15 -2.41 9.66
N HIS A 298 -7.65 -2.25 10.89
CA HIS A 298 -6.66 -3.15 11.48
C HIS A 298 -7.22 -4.55 11.74
N THR A 299 -8.46 -4.64 12.22
CA THR A 299 -9.17 -5.93 12.41
C THR A 299 -9.44 -6.69 11.11
N LYS A 300 -9.45 -5.99 9.96
CA LYS A 300 -9.48 -6.61 8.62
C LYS A 300 -8.10 -7.04 8.11
N GLY A 301 -7.03 -6.89 8.91
CA GLY A 301 -5.66 -7.21 8.53
C GLY A 301 -5.05 -6.21 7.53
N LEU A 302 -5.60 -5.00 7.47
CA LEU A 302 -5.14 -3.96 6.55
C LEU A 302 -4.34 -2.87 7.29
N VAL A 303 -3.49 -2.16 6.54
CA VAL A 303 -2.81 -0.93 6.96
C VAL A 303 -3.17 0.16 5.95
N HIS A 304 -3.71 1.29 6.41
CA HIS A 304 -4.26 2.35 5.57
C HIS A 304 -3.15 3.19 4.89
N LYS A 305 -2.07 3.50 5.62
CA LYS A 305 -0.84 4.20 5.20
C LYS A 305 -0.99 5.68 4.83
N ASN A 306 -2.20 6.23 4.94
CA ASN A 306 -2.51 7.59 4.49
C ASN A 306 -3.60 8.26 5.33
N ILE A 307 -3.59 8.05 6.65
CA ILE A 307 -4.53 8.68 7.59
C ILE A 307 -4.09 10.12 7.83
N ARG A 308 -4.91 11.10 7.44
CA ARG A 308 -4.66 12.54 7.57
C ARG A 308 -5.97 13.30 7.70
N SER A 309 -5.98 14.50 8.27
CA SER A 309 -7.21 15.31 8.29
C SER A 309 -7.75 15.65 6.90
N ASN A 310 -6.90 15.68 5.87
CA ASN A 310 -7.35 15.87 4.49
C ASN A 310 -7.86 14.59 3.80
N THR A 311 -7.62 13.40 4.36
CA THR A 311 -8.12 12.11 3.84
C THR A 311 -9.23 11.51 4.70
N VAL A 312 -9.57 12.15 5.81
CA VAL A 312 -10.75 11.85 6.63
C VAL A 312 -11.92 12.70 6.12
N LEU A 313 -12.94 12.05 5.57
CA LEU A 313 -14.19 12.70 5.16
C LEU A 313 -15.13 12.79 6.36
N ILE A 314 -15.72 13.96 6.58
CA ILE A 314 -16.79 14.17 7.53
C ILE A 314 -18.10 14.23 6.75
N MET A 315 -18.98 13.28 7.02
CA MET A 315 -20.30 13.19 6.40
C MET A 315 -21.37 13.54 7.40
N ARG A 316 -22.26 14.47 7.03
CA ARG A 316 -23.41 14.88 7.84
C ARG A 316 -24.70 14.43 7.17
N GLU A 317 -25.56 13.78 7.94
CA GLU A 317 -26.90 13.41 7.51
C GLU A 317 -27.84 14.60 7.57
N LYS A 318 -28.90 14.58 6.75
CA LYS A 318 -29.96 15.58 6.85
C LYS A 318 -30.63 15.53 8.23
N PRO A 319 -30.85 16.68 8.90
CA PRO A 319 -31.71 16.71 10.08
C PRO A 319 -33.10 16.17 9.71
N VAL A 320 -33.63 15.28 10.54
CA VAL A 320 -34.98 14.71 10.37
C VAL A 320 -36.06 15.79 10.60
N ASP A 321 -35.75 16.81 11.42
CA ASP A 321 -36.62 17.96 11.73
C ASP A 321 -35.83 19.28 11.70
N GLU A 322 -36.38 20.33 11.06
CA GLU A 322 -35.78 21.68 10.93
C GLU A 322 -35.51 22.36 12.28
N ASN A 323 -36.20 21.97 13.36
CA ASN A 323 -36.00 22.52 14.71
C ASN A 323 -34.87 21.83 15.51
N SER A 324 -34.16 20.86 14.91
CA SER A 324 -33.11 20.08 15.57
C SER A 324 -31.68 20.56 15.25
N GLU A 325 -31.51 21.81 14.79
CA GLU A 325 -30.19 22.36 14.42
C GLU A 325 -29.15 22.28 15.56
N GLY A 326 -29.59 22.38 16.82
CA GLY A 326 -28.71 22.23 17.99
C GLY A 326 -28.30 20.79 18.32
N ALA A 327 -28.92 19.79 17.67
CA ALA A 327 -28.62 18.37 17.85
C ALA A 327 -27.77 17.78 16.70
N LEU A 328 -27.52 18.55 15.64
CA LEU A 328 -26.65 18.15 14.53
C LEU A 328 -25.21 18.05 15.05
N GLY A 329 -24.74 16.81 15.20
CA GLY A 329 -23.33 16.54 15.52
C GLY A 329 -22.38 17.05 14.43
N LEU A 330 -21.09 17.01 14.72
CA LEU A 330 -20.02 17.38 13.77
C LEU A 330 -20.08 16.59 12.45
N GLY A 331 -20.78 15.45 12.43
CA GLY A 331 -20.81 14.46 11.35
C GLY A 331 -20.12 13.18 11.79
N ALA A 332 -20.04 12.20 10.89
CA ALA A 332 -19.31 10.95 11.09
C ALA A 332 -18.06 10.91 10.21
N PRO A 333 -16.90 10.46 10.73
CA PRO A 333 -15.67 10.35 9.98
C PRO A 333 -15.63 9.07 9.13
N TYR A 334 -15.17 9.19 7.89
CA TYR A 334 -14.91 8.09 6.97
C TYR A 334 -13.50 8.20 6.41
N LEU A 335 -12.76 7.09 6.46
CA LEU A 335 -11.45 7.00 5.83
C LEU A 335 -11.60 6.93 4.31
N SER A 336 -10.83 7.77 3.63
CA SER A 336 -10.70 7.78 2.18
C SER A 336 -9.23 7.81 1.79
N ASN A 337 -8.98 7.79 0.48
CA ASN A 337 -7.66 7.80 -0.12
C ASN A 337 -6.88 6.50 0.17
N TRP A 338 -7.53 5.35 -0.03
CA TRP A 338 -7.00 4.00 0.19
C TRP A 338 -5.79 3.69 -0.70
N SER A 339 -4.67 3.35 -0.07
CA SER A 339 -3.42 3.00 -0.77
C SER A 339 -3.42 1.52 -1.17
N ILE A 340 -3.45 1.24 -2.46
CA ILE A 340 -3.57 -0.14 -2.98
C ILE A 340 -2.25 -0.89 -2.80
N VAL A 341 -1.11 -0.34 -3.22
CA VAL A 341 0.24 -0.78 -2.82
C VAL A 341 1.23 0.29 -3.29
N ARG A 342 2.24 0.63 -2.48
CA ARG A 342 3.48 1.26 -2.96
C ARG A 342 4.43 0.13 -3.32
N GLY A 343 4.39 -0.31 -4.57
CA GLY A 343 5.40 -1.22 -5.10
C GLY A 343 6.74 -0.50 -5.11
N THR A 344 7.84 -1.24 -5.19
CA THR A 344 9.22 -0.74 -5.28
C THR A 344 9.50 0.28 -6.41
N ALA A 345 8.48 0.60 -7.22
CA ALA A 345 8.49 1.38 -8.44
C ALA A 345 7.74 2.74 -8.36
N ASP A 346 7.54 3.33 -7.17
CA ASP A 346 7.41 4.80 -7.07
C ASP A 346 8.77 5.43 -7.44
N LEU A 347 9.10 5.34 -8.72
CA LEU A 347 10.10 6.11 -9.45
C LEU A 347 9.43 7.20 -10.29
N SER A 348 8.15 7.51 -10.02
CA SER A 348 7.55 8.70 -10.61
C SER A 348 8.29 9.91 -10.04
N VAL A 349 8.95 10.59 -10.96
CA VAL A 349 9.60 11.89 -10.81
C VAL A 349 8.55 12.92 -10.37
N SER A 350 8.15 12.87 -9.11
CA SER A 350 7.46 13.94 -8.42
C SER A 350 8.49 14.71 -7.61
N ASN A 351 8.39 16.02 -7.66
CA ASN A 351 9.34 16.92 -7.01
C ASN A 351 9.41 16.57 -5.50
N PRO A 352 10.58 16.61 -4.86
CA PRO A 352 10.71 16.42 -3.41
C PRO A 352 9.82 17.38 -2.59
N ASN A 353 9.39 18.49 -3.21
CA ASN A 353 8.47 19.48 -2.63
C ASN A 353 6.98 19.05 -2.64
N ASP A 354 6.58 17.94 -3.28
CA ASP A 354 5.16 17.56 -3.45
C ASP A 354 4.59 16.68 -2.32
N HIS A 355 5.42 16.14 -1.41
CA HIS A 355 4.97 15.14 -0.43
C HIS A 355 4.98 15.60 1.04
N TRP A 356 5.38 16.85 1.32
CA TRP A 356 5.55 17.32 2.69
C TRP A 356 4.26 17.31 3.53
N GLU A 357 3.12 17.57 2.89
CA GLU A 357 1.78 17.52 3.51
C GLU A 357 1.43 16.10 3.98
N GLU A 358 2.04 15.08 3.37
CA GLU A 358 1.92 13.70 3.79
C GLU A 358 2.88 13.38 4.91
N ASP A 359 4.10 13.88 4.81
CA ASP A 359 5.19 13.51 5.69
C ASP A 359 4.97 14.00 7.12
N ILE A 360 4.28 15.13 7.36
CA ILE A 360 3.96 15.54 8.74
C ILE A 360 3.08 14.53 9.51
N TYR A 361 2.34 13.67 8.78
CA TYR A 361 1.52 12.60 9.35
C TYR A 361 2.22 11.25 9.36
N ARG A 362 3.40 11.11 8.74
CA ARG A 362 4.17 9.87 8.71
C ARG A 362 5.15 9.82 9.86
N HIS A 363 5.36 8.64 10.41
CA HIS A 363 6.44 8.43 11.36
C HIS A 363 7.81 8.54 10.66
N GLN A 364 8.83 8.97 11.39
CA GLN A 364 10.19 9.22 10.87
C GLN A 364 10.83 8.01 10.16
N THR A 365 10.47 6.78 10.53
CA THR A 365 10.94 5.54 9.88
C THR A 365 10.41 5.35 8.46
N CYS A 366 9.44 6.16 8.04
CA CYS A 366 8.82 6.14 6.72
C CYS A 366 9.04 7.45 5.93
N GLN A 367 9.88 8.35 6.42
CA GLN A 367 10.19 9.62 5.74
C GLN A 367 11.61 9.56 5.12
N GLY A 368 11.78 10.13 3.93
CA GLY A 368 13.08 10.32 3.26
C GLY A 368 13.24 9.62 1.89
N GLU A 369 14.15 10.15 1.06
CA GLU A 369 14.54 9.54 -0.22
C GLU A 369 15.61 8.46 0.00
N GLY A 370 15.27 7.20 -0.24
CA GLY A 370 16.27 6.13 -0.26
C GLY A 370 15.72 4.71 -0.06
N GLN A 371 16.57 3.72 -0.32
CA GLN A 371 16.28 2.29 -0.18
C GLN A 371 15.85 1.88 1.25
N TYR A 372 16.09 2.72 2.27
CA TYR A 372 15.66 2.49 3.65
C TYR A 372 14.18 2.84 3.89
N ALA A 373 13.64 3.89 3.24
CA ALA A 373 12.18 4.15 3.22
C ALA A 373 11.42 3.08 2.40
N LYS A 374 12.13 2.37 1.52
CA LYS A 374 11.61 1.23 0.73
C LYS A 374 11.60 -0.10 1.50
N SER A 375 12.23 -0.16 2.68
CA SER A 375 12.43 -1.40 3.45
C SER A 375 11.73 -1.42 4.82
N SER A 376 11.25 -0.29 5.34
CA SER A 376 10.38 -0.32 6.52
C SER A 376 9.00 -0.86 6.09
N ARG A 377 8.73 -2.13 6.44
CA ARG A 377 7.38 -2.71 6.28
C ARG A 377 6.41 -1.82 7.07
N TYR A 378 5.63 -1.01 6.37
CA TYR A 378 4.50 -0.30 6.95
C TYR A 378 3.67 -1.31 7.76
N ASN A 379 3.44 -0.97 9.02
CA ASN A 379 2.66 -1.77 9.96
C ASN A 379 1.57 -0.89 10.59
N MET A 380 0.69 -1.50 11.38
CA MET A 380 -0.42 -0.81 12.05
C MET A 380 0.06 0.33 12.98
N GLY A 381 1.27 0.25 13.54
CA GLY A 381 1.85 1.32 14.34
C GLY A 381 2.07 2.63 13.56
N HIS A 382 2.32 2.55 12.25
CA HIS A 382 2.43 3.76 11.42
C HIS A 382 1.06 4.45 11.24
N ASP A 383 -0.01 3.66 11.12
CA ASP A 383 -1.38 4.20 11.12
C ASP A 383 -1.74 4.80 12.49
N ILE A 384 -1.31 4.17 13.59
CA ILE A 384 -1.54 4.68 14.96
C ILE A 384 -0.81 6.02 15.18
N TYR A 385 0.41 6.16 14.67
CA TYR A 385 1.12 7.45 14.69
C TYR A 385 0.32 8.53 13.95
N SER A 386 -0.11 8.23 12.71
CA SER A 386 -0.91 9.15 11.90
C SER A 386 -2.25 9.50 12.57
N LEU A 387 -2.90 8.52 13.22
CA LEU A 387 -4.08 8.74 14.05
C LEU A 387 -3.76 9.68 15.22
N GLY A 388 -2.62 9.53 15.89
CA GLY A 388 -2.16 10.43 16.94
C GLY A 388 -2.06 11.89 16.48
N VAL A 389 -1.55 12.13 15.27
CA VAL A 389 -1.52 13.47 14.67
C VAL A 389 -2.94 14.02 14.44
N CYS A 390 -3.84 13.24 13.84
CA CYS A 390 -5.24 13.66 13.66
C CYS A 390 -5.96 13.91 15.00
N LEU A 391 -5.72 13.10 16.03
CA LEU A 391 -6.28 13.29 17.37
C LEU A 391 -5.75 14.56 18.03
N LEU A 392 -4.49 14.92 17.79
CA LEU A 392 -3.93 16.19 18.23
C LEU A 392 -4.63 17.38 17.56
N GLU A 393 -4.79 17.35 16.23
CA GLU A 393 -5.53 18.37 15.47
C GLU A 393 -6.98 18.52 15.99
N LEU A 394 -7.69 17.41 16.22
CA LEU A 394 -9.04 17.41 16.80
C LEU A 394 -9.09 18.00 18.22
N GLY A 395 -8.06 17.71 19.04
CA GLY A 395 -8.01 18.22 20.40
C GLY A 395 -7.72 19.72 20.47
N LEU A 396 -6.89 20.23 19.55
CA LEU A 396 -6.64 21.66 19.40
C LEU A 396 -7.76 22.37 18.63
N TRP A 397 -8.51 21.63 17.81
CA TRP A 397 -9.43 22.12 16.78
C TRP A 397 -8.73 23.05 15.77
N GLU A 398 -7.55 22.61 15.31
CA GLU A 398 -6.69 23.36 14.41
C GLU A 398 -6.00 22.39 13.45
N SER A 399 -6.06 22.69 12.15
CA SER A 399 -5.27 21.97 11.13
C SER A 399 -3.82 22.44 11.17
N PHE A 400 -2.87 21.51 11.12
CA PHE A 400 -1.46 21.85 11.02
C PHE A 400 -1.04 22.34 9.64
N ILE A 401 -1.88 22.13 8.63
CA ILE A 401 -1.71 22.63 7.27
C ILE A 401 -2.76 23.72 7.02
N VAL A 402 -2.32 24.91 6.65
CA VAL A 402 -3.18 26.07 6.39
C VAL A 402 -2.88 26.65 5.01
N GLU A 403 -3.89 27.27 4.40
CA GLU A 403 -3.76 28.02 3.14
C GLU A 403 -3.55 29.50 3.46
N ARG A 404 -2.47 30.10 2.94
CA ARG A 404 -2.21 31.54 3.06
C ARG A 404 -2.16 32.20 1.68
N GLU A 405 -2.66 33.42 1.61
CA GLU A 405 -2.44 34.27 0.43
C GLU A 405 -0.96 34.65 0.37
N PRO A 406 -0.27 34.40 -0.74
CA PRO A 406 1.13 34.78 -0.88
C PRO A 406 1.25 36.30 -0.99
N THR A 407 2.38 36.81 -0.52
CA THR A 407 2.75 38.24 -0.58
C THR A 407 2.74 38.81 -2.00
N ASP A 408 2.88 37.95 -3.02
CA ASP A 408 3.00 38.32 -4.44
C ASP A 408 1.70 38.11 -5.26
N GLY A 409 0.58 37.75 -4.63
CA GLY A 409 -0.74 37.67 -5.28
C GLY A 409 -0.96 36.51 -6.28
N MET A 410 -0.01 35.57 -6.40
CA MET A 410 -0.13 34.39 -7.26
C MET A 410 -0.43 33.10 -6.46
N GLN A 411 -1.70 32.66 -6.45
CA GLN A 411 -2.23 31.39 -5.90
C GLN A 411 -2.02 31.11 -4.40
N LEU A 412 -3.05 30.62 -3.70
CA LEU A 412 -2.96 30.19 -2.29
C LEU A 412 -1.84 29.16 -2.11
N GLN A 413 -0.91 29.42 -1.18
CA GLN A 413 0.15 28.49 -0.83
C GLN A 413 -0.18 27.78 0.48
N ARG A 414 -0.07 26.45 0.48
CA ARG A 414 -0.17 25.65 1.71
C ARG A 414 1.12 25.72 2.50
N CYS A 415 0.99 25.90 3.81
CA CYS A 415 2.12 25.98 4.74
C CYS A 415 1.70 25.48 6.13
N LEU A 416 2.65 25.46 7.07
CA LEU A 416 2.38 25.06 8.45
C LEU A 416 1.56 26.13 9.19
N SER A 417 0.69 25.66 10.09
CA SER A 417 -0.06 26.51 11.03
C SER A 417 0.86 27.33 11.93
N ASP A 418 0.33 28.46 12.44
CA ASP A 418 1.08 29.31 13.37
C ASP A 418 1.39 28.58 14.68
N THR A 419 0.47 27.74 15.19
CA THR A 419 0.70 26.94 16.41
C THR A 419 1.88 25.98 16.22
N PHE A 420 1.92 25.28 15.08
CA PHE A 420 3.02 24.38 14.77
C PHE A 420 4.34 25.15 14.62
N ALA A 421 4.34 26.21 13.79
CA ALA A 421 5.53 27.00 13.49
C ALA A 421 6.12 27.64 14.77
N TRP A 422 5.28 28.25 15.61
CA TRP A 422 5.70 28.83 16.88
C TRP A 422 6.39 27.80 17.77
N LYS A 423 5.82 26.59 17.88
CA LYS A 423 6.39 25.55 18.73
C LYS A 423 7.71 25.03 18.17
N ALA A 424 7.81 24.86 16.86
CA ALA A 424 9.04 24.47 16.18
C ALA A 424 10.16 25.51 16.42
N ILE A 425 9.83 26.81 16.33
CA ILE A 425 10.78 27.90 16.59
C ILE A 425 11.23 27.90 18.05
N LYS A 426 10.29 27.77 19.00
CA LYS A 426 10.61 27.71 20.43
C LYS A 426 11.55 26.56 20.80
N LEU A 427 11.46 25.44 20.08
CA LEU A 427 12.32 24.27 20.28
C LEU A 427 13.64 24.31 19.47
N GLY A 428 13.84 25.34 18.65
CA GLY A 428 15.05 25.50 17.82
C GLY A 428 15.08 24.63 16.56
N TYR A 429 13.92 24.15 16.11
CA TYR A 429 13.80 23.32 14.90
C TYR A 429 13.38 24.10 13.65
N MET A 430 13.10 25.40 13.79
CA MET A 430 12.71 26.32 12.73
C MET A 430 13.19 27.73 13.08
N GLU A 431 13.60 28.51 12.08
CA GLU A 431 13.90 29.94 12.23
C GLU A 431 12.67 30.80 11.89
N GLN A 432 12.58 32.00 12.48
CA GLN A 432 11.47 32.93 12.21
C GLN A 432 11.36 33.32 10.72
N THR A 433 12.49 33.32 10.01
CA THR A 433 12.63 33.61 8.57
C THR A 433 12.09 32.49 7.68
N GLU A 434 11.81 31.31 8.25
CA GLU A 434 11.33 30.13 7.53
C GLU A 434 9.80 29.96 7.60
N ILE A 435 9.09 30.82 8.34
CA ILE A 435 7.62 30.81 8.41
C ILE A 435 7.06 31.04 7.00
N GLY A 436 6.19 30.12 6.55
CA GLY A 436 5.61 30.15 5.20
C GLY A 436 6.48 29.48 4.11
N SER A 437 7.71 29.07 4.42
CA SER A 437 8.55 28.29 3.50
C SER A 437 8.22 26.80 3.58
N THR A 438 8.10 26.16 2.41
CA THR A 438 8.00 24.70 2.27
C THR A 438 9.35 24.05 1.92
N LYS A 439 10.44 24.83 1.77
CA LYS A 439 11.73 24.33 1.24
C LYS A 439 12.59 23.56 2.24
N ARG A 440 12.32 23.70 3.54
CA ARG A 440 12.99 22.98 4.64
C ARG A 440 11.95 22.30 5.52
N VAL A 441 11.21 21.40 4.88
CA VAL A 441 10.25 20.53 5.56
C VAL A 441 11.01 19.81 6.66
N ILE A 442 10.54 20.04 7.87
CA ILE A 442 11.12 19.68 9.16
C ILE A 442 11.72 18.28 9.09
N GLN A 443 12.98 18.13 9.53
CA GLN A 443 13.61 16.82 9.64
C GLN A 443 12.65 15.85 10.37
N PRO A 444 12.48 14.61 9.90
CA PRO A 444 11.41 13.73 10.36
C PRO A 444 11.25 13.61 11.88
N ARG A 445 12.39 13.52 12.58
CA ARG A 445 12.47 13.48 14.04
C ARG A 445 11.92 14.74 14.71
N CYS A 446 12.14 15.89 14.10
CA CYS A 446 11.72 17.18 14.63
C CYS A 446 10.18 17.34 14.59
N VAL A 447 9.51 16.78 13.56
CA VAL A 447 8.04 16.81 13.49
C VAL A 447 7.44 16.13 14.73
N GLN A 448 7.88 14.91 15.02
CA GLN A 448 7.37 14.15 16.16
C GLN A 448 7.62 14.88 17.49
N VAL A 449 8.83 15.41 17.70
CA VAL A 449 9.16 16.16 18.93
C VAL A 449 8.26 17.40 19.09
N VAL A 450 7.98 18.13 18.01
CA VAL A 450 7.06 19.27 18.04
C VAL A 450 5.65 18.82 18.38
N MET A 451 5.12 17.76 17.74
CA MET A 451 3.78 17.24 18.00
C MET A 451 3.62 16.76 19.45
N GLU A 452 4.61 16.04 19.99
CA GLU A 452 4.59 15.59 21.38
C GLU A 452 4.57 16.77 22.36
N ALA A 453 5.37 17.79 22.10
CA ALA A 453 5.43 18.97 22.95
C ALA A 453 4.13 19.81 22.87
N LEU A 454 3.50 19.91 21.69
CA LEU A 454 2.16 20.49 21.56
C LEU A 454 1.12 19.69 22.36
N ALA A 455 1.14 18.36 22.23
CA ALA A 455 0.22 17.49 22.94
C ALA A 455 0.34 17.63 24.46
N LEU A 456 1.57 17.64 24.99
CA LEU A 456 1.82 17.76 26.43
C LEU A 456 1.50 19.15 27.01
N GLU A 457 1.74 20.23 26.26
CA GLU A 457 1.55 21.59 26.77
C GLU A 457 0.12 22.11 26.59
N LEU A 458 -0.55 21.75 25.49
CA LEU A 458 -1.82 22.38 25.11
C LEU A 458 -3.05 21.50 25.37
N LEU A 459 -2.96 20.18 25.15
CA LEU A 459 -4.13 19.31 25.30
C LEU A 459 -4.63 19.16 26.75
N PRO A 460 -3.81 19.16 27.81
CA PRO A 460 -4.35 19.04 29.18
C PRO A 460 -5.36 20.13 29.53
N GLN A 461 -5.14 21.36 29.03
CA GLN A 461 -6.05 22.47 29.26
C GLN A 461 -7.27 22.45 28.33
N ARG A 462 -7.15 21.86 27.14
CA ARG A 462 -8.23 21.84 26.13
C ARG A 462 -9.13 20.61 26.18
N MET A 463 -8.56 19.44 26.42
CA MET A 463 -9.22 18.13 26.33
C MET A 463 -9.03 17.27 27.59
N GLY A 464 -8.31 17.78 28.58
CA GLY A 464 -7.98 17.05 29.80
C GLY A 464 -6.74 16.15 29.69
N PRO A 465 -6.13 15.78 30.83
CA PRO A 465 -4.85 15.06 30.86
C PRO A 465 -4.95 13.65 30.28
N THR A 466 -6.10 12.98 30.39
CA THR A 466 -6.29 11.63 29.86
C THR A 466 -6.21 11.61 28.33
N TYR A 467 -6.86 12.56 27.67
CA TYR A 467 -6.79 12.72 26.22
C TYR A 467 -5.36 13.08 25.76
N ALA A 468 -4.69 13.98 26.49
CA ALA A 468 -3.30 14.35 26.21
C ALA A 468 -2.35 13.14 26.25
N ASN A 469 -2.43 12.34 27.31
CA ASN A 469 -1.60 11.15 27.48
C ASN A 469 -1.88 10.10 26.39
N LEU A 470 -3.13 9.96 25.97
CA LEU A 470 -3.52 9.08 24.88
C LEU A 470 -2.86 9.50 23.56
N VAL A 471 -2.97 10.78 23.20
CA VAL A 471 -2.35 11.33 21.98
C VAL A 471 -0.83 11.12 21.99
N VAL A 472 -0.17 11.41 23.12
CA VAL A 472 1.28 11.19 23.27
C VAL A 472 1.63 9.70 23.12
N SER A 473 0.79 8.80 23.64
CA SER A 473 0.99 7.35 23.49
C SER A 473 0.90 6.93 22.02
N CYS A 474 -0.04 7.47 21.24
CA CYS A 474 -0.12 7.24 19.80
C CYS A 474 1.13 7.78 19.06
N LEU A 475 1.60 8.98 19.40
CA LEU A 475 2.79 9.58 18.77
C LEU A 475 4.08 8.82 19.09
N ARG A 476 4.17 8.17 20.26
CA ARG A 476 5.32 7.37 20.70
C ARG A 476 5.19 5.87 20.42
N CYS A 477 4.11 5.45 19.76
CA CYS A 477 3.76 4.04 19.65
C CYS A 477 4.87 3.20 19.00
N LEU A 478 5.72 3.76 18.13
CA LEU A 478 6.81 3.03 17.48
C LEU A 478 8.15 3.10 18.23
N GLU A 479 8.40 4.14 19.04
CA GLU A 479 9.66 4.32 19.78
C GLU A 479 9.76 3.43 21.02
N ALA A 480 8.61 3.09 21.61
CA ALA A 480 8.50 2.18 22.73
C ALA A 480 8.16 0.73 22.32
N GLY A 481 8.20 0.42 21.02
CA GLY A 481 7.81 -0.88 20.48
C GLY A 481 6.35 -1.24 20.78
N LEU A 482 5.41 -0.32 20.53
CA LEU A 482 4.00 -0.35 20.94
C LEU A 482 3.81 -0.29 22.47
N GLY A 483 4.72 0.42 23.15
CA GLY A 483 4.62 0.76 24.57
C GLY A 483 5.16 -0.34 25.49
N GLY A 484 6.43 -0.26 25.88
CA GLY A 484 6.96 -0.96 27.06
C GLY A 484 6.64 -2.46 27.11
N ILE A 485 6.99 -3.23 26.09
CA ILE A 485 6.78 -4.68 26.07
C ILE A 485 7.81 -5.38 26.95
N LYS A 486 7.50 -5.50 28.25
CA LYS A 486 7.97 -6.60 29.11
C LYS A 486 6.85 -7.57 29.51
N ASP A 487 5.60 -7.31 29.14
CA ASP A 487 4.45 -8.10 29.60
C ASP A 487 3.74 -8.94 28.52
N PHE A 488 4.22 -8.94 27.29
CA PHE A 488 3.64 -9.82 26.26
C PHE A 488 4.78 -10.58 25.60
N GLY A 489 4.77 -11.90 25.86
CA GLY A 489 5.65 -12.86 25.19
C GLY A 489 5.47 -12.82 23.68
N GLU A 490 6.20 -13.69 22.98
CA GLU A 490 6.21 -13.79 21.51
C GLU A 490 4.78 -13.79 20.92
N VAL A 491 4.32 -12.63 20.45
CA VAL A 491 3.05 -12.43 19.75
C VAL A 491 3.35 -11.67 18.46
N GLU A 492 2.68 -12.06 17.37
CA GLU A 492 2.86 -11.42 16.06
C GLU A 492 2.55 -9.91 16.11
N VAL A 493 3.35 -9.10 15.40
CA VAL A 493 3.32 -7.62 15.42
C VAL A 493 1.93 -7.03 15.09
N ASP A 494 1.13 -7.75 14.31
CA ASP A 494 -0.20 -7.32 13.88
C ASP A 494 -1.25 -7.38 15.01
N GLU A 495 -1.16 -8.34 15.94
CA GLU A 495 -2.07 -8.41 17.09
C GLU A 495 -1.80 -7.29 18.10
N VAL A 496 -0.54 -6.85 18.23
CA VAL A 496 -0.15 -5.76 19.13
C VAL A 496 -0.74 -4.42 18.66
N GLY A 497 -0.80 -4.19 17.34
CA GLY A 497 -1.41 -3.01 16.75
C GLY A 497 -2.92 -2.92 17.01
N VAL A 498 -3.64 -4.02 16.80
CA VAL A 498 -5.09 -4.11 17.09
C VAL A 498 -5.35 -3.83 18.57
N ASN A 499 -4.62 -4.49 19.46
CA ASN A 499 -4.77 -4.31 20.91
C ASN A 499 -4.51 -2.86 21.35
N PHE A 500 -3.50 -2.21 20.79
CA PHE A 500 -3.24 -0.80 21.09
C PHE A 500 -4.41 0.08 20.68
N ASN A 501 -4.94 -0.11 19.46
CA ASN A 501 -6.04 0.70 18.97
C ASN A 501 -7.36 0.42 19.73
N GLU A 502 -7.58 -0.80 20.22
CA GLU A 502 -8.67 -1.09 21.17
C GLU A 502 -8.53 -0.30 22.47
N VAL A 503 -7.30 -0.16 23.00
CA VAL A 503 -7.03 0.69 24.18
C VAL A 503 -7.36 2.15 23.86
N VAL A 504 -7.03 2.64 22.67
CA VAL A 504 -7.39 4.00 22.22
C VAL A 504 -8.90 4.19 22.23
N VAL A 505 -9.65 3.32 21.55
CA VAL A 505 -11.12 3.39 21.48
C VAL A 505 -11.76 3.27 22.86
N ARG A 506 -11.28 2.37 23.73
CA ARG A 506 -11.78 2.18 25.09
C ARG A 506 -11.54 3.42 25.95
N THR A 507 -10.35 4.02 25.86
CA THR A 507 -10.00 5.23 26.62
C THR A 507 -10.90 6.39 26.22
N LEU A 508 -11.09 6.62 24.90
CA LEU A 508 -11.99 7.66 24.40
C LEU A 508 -13.45 7.42 24.78
N SER A 509 -13.89 6.17 24.85
CA SER A 509 -15.25 5.80 25.28
C SER A 509 -15.52 6.12 26.76
N GLY A 510 -14.47 6.15 27.58
CA GLY A 510 -14.52 6.50 29.00
C GLY A 510 -14.50 8.01 29.28
N LEU A 511 -14.16 8.83 28.28
CA LEU A 511 -14.19 10.29 28.40
C LEU A 511 -15.64 10.78 28.26
N ARG A 512 -16.13 11.46 29.31
CA ARG A 512 -17.40 12.19 29.33
C ARG A 512 -17.18 13.49 30.09
N VAL A 513 -17.84 14.56 29.67
CA VAL A 513 -17.81 15.86 30.35
C VAL A 513 -18.71 15.86 31.57
#